data_AF-A0A7S2KPH9-F1
#
_entry.id   AF-A0A7S2KPH9-F1
#
_cell.length_a   1.000
_cell.length_b   1.000
_cell.length_c   1.000
_cell.angle_alpha   90.00
_cell.angle_beta   90.00
_cell.angle_gamma   90.00
#
_symmetry.space_group_name_H-M   'P 1'
#
loop_
_entity.id
_entity.type
_entity.pdbx_description
1 polymer ?
#
loop_
_entity_poly.entity_id
_entity_poly.type
_entity_poly.pdbx_seq_one_letter_code
_entity_poly.pdbx_strand_id
1 'polypeptide(L)'
;RHFTPVDKYRTLEKMPRWSPIRVTPWEKKESKLIWRGAVTGMHSPGRIFEKGDRVHVVTTYFNDDREKIDVAFRWTRSIPPEYKQYVKRKLWMSTLLSYKYILSLPGNDVASGLKWQLASNSVVFMAKPKTMSYAMEHLLVPFVHYVPVKDDYSNLMEMVEWARANADKCK
;
A
#
# COMPACT_ATOMS: atom_id res chain seq x y z
N ARG A 1 -23.58 15.29 -28.88
CA ARG A 1 -23.13 13.95 -28.41
C ARG A 1 -23.95 13.61 -27.18
N HIS A 2 -24.86 12.65 -27.32
CA HIS A 2 -25.96 12.40 -26.39
C HIS A 2 -25.48 12.00 -24.99
N PHE A 3 -25.85 12.78 -23.97
CA PHE A 3 -25.91 12.30 -22.59
C PHE A 3 -27.04 11.29 -22.50
N THR A 4 -26.72 10.01 -22.35
CA THR A 4 -27.71 9.03 -21.87
C THR A 4 -28.02 9.34 -20.40
N PRO A 5 -29.31 9.42 -20.00
CA PRO A 5 -29.68 9.63 -18.61
C PRO A 5 -29.07 8.55 -17.71
N VAL A 6 -28.62 8.97 -16.53
CA VAL A 6 -28.02 8.15 -15.47
C VAL A 6 -28.90 6.93 -15.10
N ASP A 7 -30.18 6.98 -15.42
CA ASP A 7 -31.16 5.90 -15.21
C ASP A 7 -30.81 4.58 -15.90
N LYS A 8 -29.99 4.59 -16.97
CA LYS A 8 -29.55 3.33 -17.61
C LYS A 8 -28.61 2.49 -16.75
N TYR A 9 -28.06 3.03 -15.67
CA TYR A 9 -27.19 2.32 -14.73
C TYR A 9 -27.93 1.73 -13.52
N ARG A 10 -29.22 2.06 -13.32
CA ARG A 10 -30.04 1.52 -12.21
C ARG A 10 -30.33 0.02 -12.33
N THR A 11 -30.27 -0.54 -13.55
CA THR A 11 -30.56 -1.96 -13.81
C THR A 11 -29.35 -2.88 -13.68
N LEU A 12 -28.17 -2.34 -13.34
CA LEU A 12 -26.95 -3.13 -13.10
C LEU A 12 -27.01 -3.99 -11.82
N GLU A 13 -28.05 -3.84 -10.98
CA GLU A 13 -28.32 -4.69 -9.82
C GLU A 13 -28.54 -6.18 -10.17
N LYS A 14 -28.77 -6.50 -11.46
CA LYS A 14 -29.07 -7.85 -11.94
C LYS A 14 -27.92 -8.55 -12.67
N MET A 15 -26.69 -8.02 -12.61
CA MET A 15 -25.54 -8.82 -13.01
C MET A 15 -25.32 -9.94 -11.97
N PRO A 16 -24.93 -11.17 -12.36
CA PRO A 16 -24.61 -12.23 -11.41
C PRO A 16 -23.59 -11.66 -10.43
N ARG A 17 -24.01 -11.52 -9.16
CA ARG A 17 -23.23 -10.93 -8.08
C ARG A 17 -21.85 -11.55 -8.15
N TRP A 18 -20.85 -10.75 -8.56
CA TRP A 18 -19.47 -11.00 -8.20
C TRP A 18 -19.52 -11.52 -6.77
N SER A 19 -19.02 -12.74 -6.52
CA SER A 19 -18.92 -13.27 -5.17
C SER A 19 -18.42 -12.12 -4.31
N PRO A 20 -19.18 -11.66 -3.29
CA PRO A 20 -18.81 -10.48 -2.54
C PRO A 20 -17.37 -10.71 -2.14
N ILE A 21 -16.48 -9.78 -2.53
CA ILE A 21 -15.05 -9.88 -2.18
C ILE A 21 -15.06 -10.16 -0.68
N ARG A 22 -14.70 -11.40 -0.30
CA ARG A 22 -14.78 -11.82 1.10
C ARG A 22 -13.66 -11.09 1.80
N VAL A 23 -13.98 -9.90 2.30
CA VAL A 23 -13.06 -9.09 3.07
C VAL A 23 -12.74 -9.88 4.33
N THR A 24 -11.46 -10.16 4.55
CA THR A 24 -11.03 -10.85 5.75
C THR A 24 -11.39 -9.98 6.97
N PRO A 25 -12.10 -10.51 7.98
CA PRO A 25 -12.36 -9.79 9.22
C PRO A 25 -11.06 -9.37 9.91
N TRP A 26 -11.07 -8.23 10.59
CA TRP A 26 -9.88 -7.64 11.24
C TRP A 26 -9.17 -8.63 12.17
N GLU A 27 -9.94 -9.40 12.92
CA GLU A 27 -9.48 -10.36 13.92
C GLU A 27 -8.75 -11.55 13.30
N LYS A 28 -9.04 -11.86 12.03
CA LYS A 28 -8.40 -12.96 11.27
C LYS A 28 -7.16 -12.52 10.50
N LYS A 29 -6.83 -11.23 10.52
CA LYS A 29 -5.67 -10.70 9.80
C LYS A 29 -4.39 -10.83 10.62
N GLU A 30 -3.29 -11.10 9.93
CA GLU A 30 -1.95 -11.10 10.51
C GLU A 30 -1.59 -9.69 11.01
N SER A 31 -1.14 -9.58 12.26
CA SER A 31 -0.77 -8.30 12.87
C SER A 31 0.64 -7.85 12.44
N LYS A 32 0.89 -7.78 11.13
CA LYS A 32 2.19 -7.46 10.52
C LYS A 32 2.00 -6.45 9.40
N LEU A 33 2.95 -5.54 9.23
CA LEU A 33 2.99 -4.60 8.12
C LEU A 33 3.57 -5.27 6.88
N ILE A 34 2.85 -5.20 5.77
CA ILE A 34 3.23 -5.85 4.51
C ILE A 34 3.43 -4.84 3.39
N TRP A 35 4.46 -5.09 2.57
CA TRP A 35 4.58 -4.49 1.24
C TRP A 35 5.26 -5.42 0.24
N ARG A 36 4.68 -5.51 -0.96
CA ARG A 36 5.30 -6.14 -2.13
C ARG A 36 5.01 -5.33 -3.38
N GLY A 37 6.04 -4.72 -3.96
CA GLY A 37 5.91 -3.93 -5.16
C GLY A 37 7.08 -4.12 -6.13
N ALA A 38 6.95 -3.53 -7.31
CA ALA A 38 8.07 -3.43 -8.24
C ALA A 38 9.02 -2.30 -7.83
N VAL A 39 10.27 -2.42 -8.27
CA VAL A 39 11.25 -1.35 -8.26
C VAL A 39 10.83 -0.31 -9.31
N THR A 40 10.05 0.68 -8.89
CA THR A 40 9.56 1.79 -9.74
C THR A 40 9.67 3.09 -8.95
N GLY A 41 9.66 4.24 -9.61
CA GLY A 41 10.00 5.51 -8.96
C GLY A 41 11.51 5.70 -8.83
N MET A 42 12.31 4.77 -9.38
CA MET A 42 13.73 5.01 -9.62
C MET A 42 13.83 6.05 -10.74
N HIS A 43 14.24 7.25 -10.38
CA HIS A 43 14.67 8.23 -11.36
C HIS A 43 16.05 7.81 -11.89
N SER A 44 16.32 8.13 -13.15
CA SER A 44 17.46 7.71 -13.98
C SER A 44 18.81 7.50 -13.28
N PRO A 45 19.72 6.69 -13.87
CA PRO A 45 21.09 6.54 -13.37
C PRO A 45 21.73 7.91 -13.12
N GLY A 46 22.17 8.18 -11.89
CA GLY A 46 22.85 9.43 -11.52
C GLY A 46 22.04 10.44 -10.69
N ARG A 47 20.74 10.22 -10.42
CA ARG A 47 20.08 10.93 -9.30
C ARG A 47 20.47 10.29 -7.97
N ILE A 48 20.84 11.13 -7.01
CA ILE A 48 21.13 10.76 -5.63
C ILE A 48 19.90 10.03 -5.06
N PHE A 49 20.10 8.89 -4.37
CA PHE A 49 19.06 8.20 -3.62
C PHE A 49 18.27 9.21 -2.77
N GLU A 50 17.04 9.52 -3.17
CA GLU A 50 16.18 10.39 -2.39
C GLU A 50 15.56 9.56 -1.28
N LYS A 51 15.80 9.98 -0.02
CA LYS A 51 15.16 9.35 1.13
C LYS A 51 13.65 9.32 0.91
N GLY A 52 13.07 8.15 1.14
CA GLY A 52 11.63 7.93 1.02
C GLY A 52 11.16 7.28 -0.27
N ASP A 53 12.03 7.08 -1.25
CA ASP A 53 11.69 6.23 -2.40
C ASP A 53 11.55 4.74 -2.00
N ARG A 54 11.05 3.92 -2.92
CA ARG A 54 10.86 2.48 -2.66
C ARG A 54 12.16 1.76 -2.38
N VAL A 55 13.28 2.20 -2.95
CA VAL A 55 14.57 1.56 -2.75
C VAL A 55 15.08 1.85 -1.35
N HIS A 56 15.03 3.11 -0.91
CA HIS A 56 15.33 3.51 0.46
C HIS A 56 14.51 2.66 1.45
N VAL A 57 13.18 2.67 1.33
CA VAL A 57 12.32 1.95 2.28
C VAL A 57 12.60 0.45 2.30
N VAL A 58 12.73 -0.19 1.13
CA VAL A 58 12.99 -1.63 1.08
C VAL A 58 14.39 -1.93 1.63
N THR A 59 15.44 -1.22 1.21
CA THR A 59 16.80 -1.50 1.68
C THR A 59 16.97 -1.26 3.18
N THR A 60 16.27 -0.28 3.76
CA THR A 60 16.28 0.00 5.20
C THR A 60 15.57 -1.10 6.01
N TYR A 61 14.42 -1.60 5.54
CA TYR A 61 13.55 -2.47 6.35
C TYR A 61 13.47 -3.94 5.89
N PHE A 62 14.17 -4.34 4.83
CA PHE A 62 14.10 -5.71 4.29
C PHE A 62 14.60 -6.78 5.28
N ASN A 63 15.67 -6.46 6.02
CA ASN A 63 16.29 -7.34 7.01
C ASN A 63 15.78 -7.08 8.44
N ASP A 64 14.66 -6.38 8.58
CA ASP A 64 14.06 -6.13 9.88
C ASP A 64 13.45 -7.43 10.43
N ASP A 65 14.06 -7.96 11.50
CA ASP A 65 13.75 -9.25 12.12
C ASP A 65 12.73 -9.15 13.25
N ARG A 66 12.20 -7.95 13.54
CA ARG A 66 11.26 -7.71 14.65
C ARG A 66 9.89 -8.37 14.48
N GLU A 67 9.72 -9.20 13.45
CA GLU A 67 8.48 -9.90 13.06
C GLU A 67 7.25 -8.98 12.83
N LYS A 68 7.47 -7.67 12.78
CA LYS A 68 6.41 -6.65 12.69
C LYS A 68 6.22 -6.12 11.27
N ILE A 69 7.20 -6.34 10.40
CA ILE A 69 7.26 -5.79 9.05
C ILE A 69 7.79 -6.84 8.07
N ASP A 70 7.23 -6.87 6.87
CA ASP A 70 7.75 -7.61 5.74
C ASP A 70 7.62 -6.75 4.48
N VAL A 71 8.72 -6.11 4.10
CA VAL A 71 8.81 -5.33 2.87
C VAL A 71 9.85 -5.94 1.94
N ALA A 72 9.51 -6.08 0.67
CA ALA A 72 10.45 -6.55 -0.34
C ALA A 72 9.96 -6.20 -1.74
N PHE A 73 10.88 -6.21 -2.68
CA PHE A 73 10.49 -6.20 -4.08
C PHE A 73 9.87 -7.54 -4.47
N ARG A 74 8.88 -7.47 -5.35
CA ARG A 74 8.40 -8.63 -6.09
C ARG A 74 9.41 -8.94 -7.19
N TRP A 75 9.58 -10.22 -7.50
CA TRP A 75 10.37 -10.62 -8.66
C TRP A 75 9.78 -10.04 -9.96
N THR A 76 10.64 -9.48 -10.81
CA THR A 76 10.34 -9.05 -12.18
C THR A 76 11.54 -9.31 -13.08
N ARG A 77 11.31 -9.46 -14.39
CA ARG A 77 12.39 -9.63 -15.37
C ARG A 77 13.31 -8.41 -15.47
N SER A 78 12.79 -7.22 -15.15
CA SER A 78 13.49 -5.94 -15.25
C SER A 78 14.11 -5.47 -13.93
N ILE A 79 14.28 -6.36 -12.94
CA ILE A 79 14.89 -5.96 -11.67
C ILE A 79 16.39 -5.69 -11.85
N PRO A 80 16.90 -4.52 -11.43
CA PRO A 80 18.33 -4.26 -11.48
C PRO A 80 19.12 -5.27 -10.63
N PRO A 81 20.29 -5.75 -11.09
CA PRO A 81 21.11 -6.75 -10.39
C PRO A 81 21.39 -6.41 -8.92
N GLU A 82 21.65 -5.14 -8.62
CA GLU A 82 21.95 -4.62 -7.27
C GLU A 82 20.79 -4.79 -6.28
N TYR A 83 19.54 -4.92 -6.77
CA TYR A 83 18.36 -5.09 -5.92
C TYR A 83 17.85 -6.52 -5.83
N LYS A 84 18.52 -7.48 -6.49
CA LYS A 84 18.10 -8.90 -6.49
C LYS A 84 18.05 -9.51 -5.09
N GLN A 85 18.94 -9.08 -4.18
CA GLN A 85 18.95 -9.55 -2.79
C GLN A 85 17.72 -9.11 -1.99
N TYR A 86 17.04 -8.04 -2.39
CA TYR A 86 15.86 -7.50 -1.73
C TYR A 86 14.54 -8.04 -2.31
N VAL A 87 14.60 -9.18 -3.02
CA VAL A 87 13.45 -9.80 -3.69
C VAL A 87 12.91 -10.94 -2.85
N LYS A 88 11.60 -10.95 -2.67
CA LYS A 88 10.87 -12.12 -2.16
C LYS A 88 9.83 -12.57 -3.18
N ARG A 89 9.23 -13.73 -2.93
CA ARG A 89 8.16 -14.28 -3.76
C ARG A 89 7.04 -13.25 -3.96
N LYS A 90 6.52 -13.17 -5.20
CA LYS A 90 5.35 -12.36 -5.51
C LYS A 90 4.18 -12.79 -4.62
N LEU A 91 3.52 -11.81 -4.00
CA LEU A 91 2.27 -12.03 -3.27
C LEU A 91 1.08 -11.63 -4.15
N TRP A 92 -0.02 -12.36 -4.00
CA TRP A 92 -1.30 -12.02 -4.61
C TRP A 92 -2.00 -10.95 -3.79
N MET A 93 -2.93 -10.24 -4.42
CA MET A 93 -3.73 -9.23 -3.75
C MET A 93 -4.41 -9.80 -2.50
N SER A 94 -5.08 -10.94 -2.64
CA SER A 94 -5.76 -11.63 -1.53
C SER A 94 -4.84 -11.91 -0.35
N THR A 95 -3.58 -12.24 -0.60
CA THR A 95 -2.57 -12.43 0.46
C THR A 95 -2.17 -11.12 1.10
N LEU A 96 -1.99 -10.04 0.34
CA LEU A 96 -1.72 -8.72 0.93
C LEU A 96 -2.88 -8.26 1.82
N LEU A 97 -4.11 -8.59 1.46
CA LEU A 97 -5.30 -8.24 2.23
C LEU A 97 -5.53 -9.11 3.47
N SER A 98 -4.75 -10.17 3.70
CA SER A 98 -4.79 -10.91 4.96
C SER A 98 -3.95 -10.28 6.08
N TYR A 99 -3.30 -9.14 5.83
CA TYR A 99 -2.52 -8.38 6.81
C TYR A 99 -3.33 -7.20 7.36
N LYS A 100 -3.14 -6.89 8.65
CA LYS A 100 -3.78 -5.74 9.29
C LYS A 100 -3.21 -4.42 8.80
N TYR A 101 -1.93 -4.39 8.48
CA TYR A 101 -1.20 -3.16 8.16
C TYR A 101 -0.63 -3.27 6.76
N ILE A 102 -0.96 -2.32 5.89
CA ILE A 102 -0.47 -2.28 4.51
C ILE A 102 0.26 -0.96 4.29
N LEU A 103 1.51 -1.04 3.83
CA LEU A 103 2.26 0.14 3.44
C LEU A 103 1.89 0.54 2.01
N SER A 104 1.67 1.83 1.79
CA SER A 104 1.50 2.41 0.46
C SER A 104 2.73 3.24 0.12
N LEU A 105 3.45 2.80 -0.91
CA LEU A 105 4.61 3.50 -1.43
C LEU A 105 4.29 4.03 -2.83
N PRO A 106 4.36 5.36 -3.05
CA PRO A 106 4.23 5.92 -4.39
C PRO A 106 5.31 5.36 -5.32
N GLY A 107 5.04 5.40 -6.61
CA GLY A 107 5.97 4.97 -7.66
C GLY A 107 6.46 6.19 -8.42
N ASN A 108 6.25 6.19 -9.73
CA ASN A 108 6.45 7.38 -10.57
C ASN A 108 5.35 8.44 -10.35
N ASP A 109 4.19 8.02 -9.82
CA ASP A 109 3.03 8.84 -9.48
C ASP A 109 2.36 8.24 -8.22
N VAL A 110 1.05 8.38 -8.04
CA VAL A 110 0.27 7.77 -6.97
C VAL A 110 0.49 6.27 -6.88
N ALA A 111 0.48 5.74 -5.66
CA ALA A 111 0.50 4.30 -5.47
C ALA A 111 -0.74 3.68 -6.14
N SER A 112 -0.55 2.90 -7.21
CA SER A 112 -1.64 2.19 -7.90
C SER A 112 -2.43 1.29 -6.96
N GLY A 113 -1.82 0.93 -5.83
CA GLY A 113 -2.41 0.12 -4.79
C GLY A 113 -3.47 0.80 -3.93
N LEU A 114 -3.39 2.12 -3.78
CA LEU A 114 -3.99 2.83 -2.65
C LEU A 114 -5.51 2.61 -2.51
N LYS A 115 -6.23 2.55 -3.62
CA LYS A 115 -7.70 2.50 -3.64
C LYS A 115 -8.23 1.20 -3.04
N TRP A 116 -7.68 0.06 -3.47
CA TRP A 116 -8.07 -1.23 -2.90
C TRP A 116 -7.46 -1.46 -1.52
N GLN A 117 -6.33 -0.81 -1.18
CA GLN A 117 -5.77 -0.86 0.17
C GLN A 117 -6.74 -0.23 1.17
N LEU A 118 -7.23 0.97 0.88
CA LEU A 118 -8.23 1.67 1.69
C LEU A 118 -9.54 0.89 1.81
N ALA A 119 -9.93 0.13 0.78
CA ALA A 119 -11.14 -0.69 0.78
C ALA A 119 -10.98 -2.08 1.42
N SER A 120 -9.81 -2.43 1.97
CA SER A 120 -9.48 -3.81 2.35
C SER A 120 -9.73 -4.21 3.79
N ASN A 121 -10.35 -3.33 4.59
CA ASN A 121 -10.45 -3.50 6.06
C ASN A 121 -9.07 -3.69 6.72
N SER A 122 -8.05 -3.05 6.15
CA SER A 122 -6.68 -3.02 6.66
C SER A 122 -6.28 -1.56 6.83
N VAL A 123 -5.39 -1.28 7.76
CA VAL A 123 -4.88 0.07 7.99
C VAL A 123 -3.77 0.37 7.00
N VAL A 124 -3.91 1.49 6.30
CA VAL A 124 -2.92 1.96 5.33
C VAL A 124 -1.90 2.85 6.02
N PHE A 125 -0.62 2.61 5.78
CA PHE A 125 0.50 3.46 6.18
C PHE A 125 1.02 4.17 4.95
N MET A 126 1.12 5.50 4.97
CA MET A 126 1.68 6.23 3.83
C MET A 126 2.17 7.62 4.21
N ALA A 127 3.14 8.12 3.46
CA ALA A 127 3.52 9.53 3.52
C ALA A 127 2.37 10.41 3.00
N LYS A 128 2.41 11.70 3.34
CA LYS A 128 1.40 12.65 2.84
C LYS A 128 1.40 12.63 1.30
N PRO A 129 0.25 12.45 0.63
CA PRO A 129 0.20 12.41 -0.83
C PRO A 129 0.73 13.70 -1.43
N LYS A 130 1.76 13.58 -2.28
CA LYS A 130 2.34 14.70 -3.03
C LYS A 130 1.72 14.86 -4.41
N THR A 131 1.23 13.76 -4.98
CA THR A 131 0.50 13.73 -6.23
C THR A 131 -0.92 13.23 -5.99
N MET A 132 -1.83 13.60 -6.88
CA MET A 132 -3.23 13.17 -6.82
C MET A 132 -3.67 12.67 -8.18
N SER A 133 -4.57 11.70 -8.17
CA SER A 133 -5.38 11.33 -9.33
C SER A 133 -6.80 11.85 -9.16
N TYR A 134 -7.70 11.43 -10.04
CA TYR A 134 -9.14 11.67 -9.92
C TYR A 134 -9.76 11.20 -8.59
N ALA A 135 -9.06 10.34 -7.84
CA ALA A 135 -9.51 9.87 -6.53
C ALA A 135 -9.24 10.87 -5.39
N MET A 136 -8.67 12.05 -5.68
CA MET A 136 -8.49 13.16 -4.75
C MET A 136 -7.72 12.77 -3.48
N GLU A 137 -6.57 12.10 -3.63
CA GLU A 137 -5.74 11.63 -2.52
C GLU A 137 -5.36 12.74 -1.52
N HIS A 138 -5.30 13.99 -1.98
CA HIS A 138 -5.04 15.16 -1.14
C HIS A 138 -6.12 15.41 -0.06
N LEU A 139 -7.33 14.87 -0.22
CA LEU A 139 -8.42 14.94 0.77
C LEU A 139 -8.32 13.86 1.84
N LEU A 140 -7.34 12.96 1.76
CA LEU A 140 -7.14 11.93 2.79
C LEU A 140 -6.68 12.57 4.10
N VAL A 141 -7.44 12.35 5.16
CA VAL A 141 -7.17 12.89 6.50
C VAL A 141 -6.30 11.89 7.29
N PRO A 142 -5.14 12.33 7.84
CA PRO A 142 -4.28 11.47 8.65
C PRO A 142 -5.00 11.03 9.92
N PHE A 143 -4.72 9.80 10.36
CA PHE A 143 -5.36 9.11 11.49
C PHE A 143 -6.87 8.86 11.35
N VAL A 144 -7.48 9.26 10.24
CA VAL A 144 -8.88 8.93 9.90
C VAL A 144 -8.91 7.92 8.76
N HIS A 145 -8.20 8.19 7.66
CA HIS A 145 -8.16 7.29 6.51
C HIS A 145 -6.87 6.45 6.43
N TYR A 146 -5.78 6.94 7.02
CA TYR A 146 -4.47 6.28 6.99
C TYR A 146 -3.60 6.70 8.18
N VAL A 147 -2.61 5.88 8.53
CA VAL A 147 -1.58 6.23 9.51
C VAL A 147 -0.47 7.00 8.80
N PRO A 148 -0.23 8.28 9.16
CA PRO A 148 0.78 9.08 8.51
C PRO A 148 2.20 8.64 8.90
N VAL A 149 3.06 8.50 7.90
CA VAL A 149 4.51 8.38 8.09
C VAL A 149 5.21 9.59 7.47
N LYS A 150 6.44 9.84 7.91
CA LYS A 150 7.29 10.90 7.35
C LYS A 150 7.62 10.59 5.90
N ASP A 151 7.96 11.62 5.13
CA ASP A 151 8.36 11.49 3.73
C ASP A 151 9.59 10.58 3.55
N ASP A 152 10.50 10.55 4.52
CA ASP A 152 11.67 9.68 4.53
C ASP A 152 11.41 8.31 5.18
N TYR A 153 10.19 8.06 5.67
CA TYR A 153 9.78 6.85 6.38
C TYR A 153 10.59 6.55 7.66
N SER A 154 11.34 7.51 8.19
CA SER A 154 12.18 7.31 9.40
C SER A 154 11.38 6.91 10.64
N ASN A 155 10.10 7.32 10.72
CA ASN A 155 9.18 6.97 11.82
C ASN A 155 8.29 5.76 11.52
N LEU A 156 8.54 5.00 10.45
CA LEU A 156 7.64 3.91 10.03
C LEU A 156 7.43 2.89 11.16
N MET A 157 8.51 2.46 11.82
CA MET A 157 8.42 1.46 12.88
C MET A 157 7.77 1.98 14.15
N GLU A 158 8.00 3.23 14.51
CA GLU A 158 7.30 3.89 15.61
C GLU A 158 5.77 3.87 15.37
N MET A 159 5.34 4.17 14.14
CA MET A 159 3.92 4.14 13.78
C MET A 159 3.35 2.71 13.76
N VAL A 160 4.16 1.70 13.40
CA VAL A 160 3.75 0.30 13.49
C VAL A 160 3.52 -0.11 14.95
N GLU A 161 4.40 0.27 15.87
CA GLU A 161 4.19 0.03 17.31
C GLU A 161 2.95 0.75 17.81
N TRP A 162 2.79 2.02 17.44
CA TRP A 162 1.62 2.81 17.80
C TRP A 162 0.32 2.13 17.35
N ALA A 163 0.25 1.67 16.10
CA ALA A 163 -0.95 1.02 15.55
C ALA A 163 -1.24 -0.31 16.26
N ARG A 164 -0.22 -1.07 16.63
CA ARG A 164 -0.36 -2.31 17.42
C ARG A 164 -0.85 -2.03 18.83
N ALA A 165 -0.36 -0.98 19.48
CA ALA A 165 -0.79 -0.57 20.81
C ALA A 165 -2.20 0.06 20.80
N ASN A 166 -2.66 0.56 19.65
CA ASN A 166 -3.97 1.18 19.47
C ASN A 166 -4.85 0.37 18.50
N ALA A 167 -4.83 -0.95 18.61
CA ALA A 167 -5.54 -1.84 17.68
C ALA A 167 -7.06 -1.57 17.61
N ASP A 168 -7.66 -1.07 18.70
CA ASP A 168 -9.09 -0.71 18.74
C ASP A 168 -9.41 0.56 17.94
N LYS A 169 -8.46 1.50 17.83
CA LYS A 169 -8.62 2.71 17.00
C LYS A 169 -8.36 2.43 15.52
N CYS A 170 -7.61 1.37 15.25
CA CYS A 170 -7.27 0.91 13.91
C CYS A 170 -8.42 0.14 13.24
N LYS A 171 -9.33 -0.42 14.03
CA LYS A 171 -10.51 -1.15 13.59
C LYS A 171 -11.66 -0.19 13.30
#